data_AF-A0A934L322-F1
#
_entry.id   AF-A0A934L322-F1
#
_cell.length_a   1.000
_cell.length_b   1.000
_cell.length_c   1.000
_cell.angle_alpha   90.00
_cell.angle_beta   90.00
_cell.angle_gamma   90.00
#
_symmetry.space_group_name_H-M   'P 1'
#
loop_
_entity.id
_entity.type
_entity.pdbx_description
1 polymer ?
#
loop_
_entity_poly.entity_id
_entity_poly.type
_entity_poly.pdbx_seq_one_letter_code
_entity_poly.pdbx_strand_id
1 'polypeptide(L)'
;MAIISFDTEALVDYVPEYADNRDSFDPCVVRLRYVPYSRVQHYARLLAARNKGVQDPARCAEITQYVQKKQFTENVESIAGYFVEDREITDAEVFYETADTDLVIEIIRAMESISRLTGGQRKN
;
A
#
# COMPACT_ATOMS: atom_id res chain seq x y z
N MET A 1 0.63 -27.82 5.34
CA MET A 1 0.45 -26.35 5.35
C MET A 1 1.66 -25.75 6.07
N ALA A 2 2.56 -25.10 5.35
CA ALA A 2 3.64 -24.35 6.00
C ALA A 2 3.04 -23.05 6.53
N ILE A 3 3.15 -22.81 7.84
CA ILE A 3 2.84 -21.52 8.44
C ILE A 3 4.03 -20.64 8.06
N ILE A 4 3.87 -19.80 7.04
CA ILE A 4 4.83 -18.75 6.75
C ILE A 4 4.70 -17.74 7.89
N SER A 5 5.56 -17.86 8.90
CA SER A 5 5.71 -16.83 9.92
C SER A 5 6.47 -15.68 9.29
N PHE A 6 5.75 -14.67 8.80
CA PHE A 6 6.38 -13.40 8.47
C PHE A 6 6.91 -12.80 9.77
N ASP A 7 8.21 -12.56 9.81
CA ASP A 7 8.80 -11.75 10.87
C ASP A 7 8.12 -10.38 10.85
N THR A 8 7.83 -9.82 12.02
CA THR A 8 7.19 -8.50 12.12
C THR A 8 8.06 -7.38 11.56
N GLU A 9 9.35 -7.65 11.35
CA GLU A 9 10.32 -6.77 10.70
C GLU A 9 10.60 -7.14 9.24
N ALA A 10 9.91 -8.16 8.69
CA ALA A 10 10.12 -8.59 7.32
C ALA A 10 9.65 -7.50 6.34
N LEU A 11 10.57 -7.04 5.50
CA LEU A 11 10.31 -6.23 4.33
C LEU A 11 10.01 -7.15 3.15
N VAL A 12 8.95 -6.82 2.42
CA VAL A 12 8.47 -7.56 1.25
C VAL A 12 8.58 -6.65 0.04
N ASP A 13 9.37 -7.06 -0.93
CA ASP A 13 9.44 -6.39 -2.23
C ASP A 13 8.22 -6.82 -3.05
N TYR A 14 7.27 -5.91 -3.22
CA TYR A 14 6.01 -6.12 -3.93
C TYR A 14 6.06 -5.46 -5.30
N VAL A 15 5.66 -6.21 -6.33
CA VAL A 15 5.55 -5.73 -7.71
C VAL A 15 4.06 -5.62 -8.07
N PRO A 16 3.51 -4.40 -8.13
CA PRO A 16 2.13 -4.17 -8.56
C PRO A 16 1.89 -4.71 -9.97
N GLU A 17 0.67 -5.20 -10.20
CA GLU A 17 0.16 -5.63 -11.52
C GLU A 17 -0.29 -4.46 -12.38
N TYR A 18 -0.53 -3.30 -11.77
CA TYR A 18 -0.89 -2.06 -12.43
C TYR A 18 -0.12 -1.82 -13.74
N ALA A 19 -0.85 -1.54 -14.83
CA ALA A 19 -0.29 -1.20 -16.14
C ALA A 19 0.76 -2.20 -16.68
N ASP A 20 0.50 -3.51 -16.56
CA ASP A 20 1.39 -4.60 -16.99
C ASP A 20 2.80 -4.52 -16.38
N ASN A 21 2.93 -3.85 -15.23
CA ASN A 21 4.20 -3.55 -14.58
C ASN A 21 5.01 -4.81 -14.24
N ARG A 22 4.36 -5.95 -14.01
CA ARG A 22 5.05 -7.23 -13.75
C ARG A 22 5.83 -7.77 -14.94
N ASP A 23 5.43 -7.40 -16.16
CA ASP A 23 6.08 -7.83 -17.39
C ASP A 23 7.09 -6.77 -17.91
N SER A 24 7.21 -5.64 -17.22
CA SER A 24 8.19 -4.58 -17.54
C SER A 24 9.63 -5.07 -17.32
N PHE A 25 10.54 -4.59 -18.18
CA PHE A 25 11.98 -4.82 -18.01
C PHE A 25 12.55 -4.12 -16.76
N ASP A 26 11.95 -2.99 -16.39
CA ASP A 26 12.24 -2.27 -15.16
C ASP A 26 10.93 -2.05 -14.40
N PRO A 27 10.51 -3.02 -13.57
CA PRO A 27 9.24 -2.95 -12.87
C PRO A 27 9.32 -1.97 -11.69
N CYS A 28 8.24 -1.22 -11.47
CA CYS A 28 8.02 -0.53 -10.20
C CYS A 28 7.94 -1.56 -9.07
N VAL A 29 8.81 -1.39 -8.08
CA VAL A 29 8.88 -2.23 -6.88
C VAL A 29 8.59 -1.36 -5.66
N VAL A 30 7.62 -1.80 -4.88
CA VAL A 30 7.24 -1.16 -3.63
C VAL A 30 7.68 -2.05 -2.48
N ARG A 31 8.59 -1.56 -1.65
CA ARG A 31 9.06 -2.27 -0.46
C ARG A 31 8.10 -2.02 0.69
N LEU A 32 7.41 -3.07 1.11
CA LEU A 32 6.36 -3.04 2.11
C LEU A 32 6.82 -3.66 3.41
N ARG A 33 6.50 -3.04 4.54
CA ARG A 33 6.54 -3.70 5.84
C ARG A 33 5.37 -4.68 5.92
N TYR A 34 5.61 -5.87 6.45
CA TYR A 34 4.52 -6.80 6.73
C TYR A 34 3.51 -6.17 7.70
N VAL A 35 2.26 -6.03 7.26
CA VAL A 35 1.18 -5.47 8.08
C VAL A 35 0.38 -6.63 8.70
N PRO A 36 0.50 -6.88 10.01
CA PRO A 36 -0.27 -7.94 10.64
C PRO A 36 -1.76 -7.57 10.62
N TYR A 37 -2.61 -8.59 10.63
CA TYR A 37 -4.07 -8.41 10.60
C TYR A 37 -4.60 -7.49 11.72
N SER A 38 -3.97 -7.50 12.90
CA SER A 38 -4.30 -6.57 14.00
C SER A 38 -4.11 -5.09 13.63
N ARG A 39 -3.06 -4.78 12.85
CA ARG A 39 -2.77 -3.43 12.38
C ARG A 39 -3.71 -3.02 11.25
N VAL A 40 -4.07 -3.94 10.35
CA VAL A 40 -5.15 -3.71 9.37
C VAL A 40 -6.47 -3.36 10.08
N GLN A 41 -6.85 -4.13 11.11
CA GLN A 41 -8.04 -3.84 11.91
C GLN A 41 -7.96 -2.49 12.64
N HIS A 42 -6.77 -2.04 13.02
CA HIS A 42 -6.58 -0.74 13.65
C HIS A 42 -6.99 0.40 12.70
N TYR A 43 -6.55 0.37 11.44
CA TYR A 43 -6.93 1.39 10.45
C TYR A 43 -8.44 1.36 10.15
N ALA A 44 -9.03 0.16 10.02
CA ALA A 44 -10.48 0.02 9.84
C ALA A 44 -11.29 0.60 11.02
N ARG A 45 -10.83 0.38 12.26
CA ARG A 45 -11.46 0.96 13.46
C ARG A 45 -11.27 2.48 13.51
N LEU A 46 -10.09 2.98 13.14
CA LEU A 46 -9.82 4.41 13.08
C LEU A 46 -10.74 5.10 12.08
N LEU A 47 -10.92 4.50 10.90
CA LEU A 47 -11.84 4.97 9.87
C LEU A 47 -13.28 5.04 10.39
N ALA A 48 -13.77 3.94 10.98
CA ALA A 48 -15.12 3.87 11.53
C ALA A 48 -15.34 4.88 12.67
N ALA A 49 -14.34 5.06 13.54
CA ALA A 49 -14.40 6.01 14.65
C ALA A 49 -14.45 7.47 14.15
N ARG A 50 -13.67 7.82 13.13
CA ARG A 50 -13.65 9.19 12.57
C ARG A 50 -14.88 9.49 11.72
N ASN A 51 -15.42 8.51 11.02
CA ASN A 51 -16.66 8.66 10.24
C ASN A 51 -17.94 8.60 11.09
N LYS A 52 -17.84 8.22 12.37
CA LYS A 52 -19.02 8.07 13.24
C LYS A 52 -19.76 9.40 13.39
N GLY A 53 -21.00 9.43 12.90
CA GLY A 53 -21.87 10.61 12.99
C GLY A 53 -21.60 11.67 11.90
N VAL A 54 -20.71 11.41 10.94
CA VAL A 54 -20.53 12.24 9.75
C VAL A 54 -21.57 11.83 8.71
N GLN A 55 -22.44 12.77 8.32
CA GLN A 55 -23.46 12.55 7.30
C GLN A 55 -23.10 13.16 5.94
N ASP A 56 -22.10 14.04 5.91
CA ASP A 56 -21.60 14.68 4.70
C ASP A 56 -20.66 13.74 3.93
N PRO A 57 -21.01 13.34 2.69
CA PRO A 57 -20.18 12.45 1.87
C PRO A 57 -18.79 13.03 1.56
N ALA A 58 -18.66 14.36 1.40
CA ALA A 58 -17.37 14.99 1.10
C ALA A 58 -16.41 14.83 2.29
N ARG A 59 -16.91 15.11 3.50
CA ARG A 59 -16.14 14.94 4.73
C ARG A 59 -15.80 13.47 5.02
N CYS A 60 -16.69 12.53 4.68
CA CYS A 60 -16.38 11.10 4.75
C CYS A 60 -15.24 10.69 3.80
N ALA A 61 -15.19 11.28 2.59
CA ALA A 61 -14.13 11.03 1.63
C ALA A 61 -12.77 11.54 2.13
N GLU A 62 -12.72 12.76 2.67
CA GLU A 62 -11.50 13.34 3.26
C GLU A 62 -10.95 12.49 4.41
N ILE A 63 -11.83 12.02 5.31
CA ILE A 63 -11.43 11.15 6.42
C ILE A 63 -10.88 9.82 5.91
N THR A 64 -11.52 9.26 4.88
CA THR A 64 -11.08 8.01 4.26
C THR A 64 -9.71 8.16 3.64
N GLN A 65 -9.50 9.21 2.84
CA GLN A 65 -8.20 9.52 2.23
C GLN A 65 -7.12 9.75 3.29
N TYR A 66 -7.44 10.44 4.39
CA TYR A 66 -6.49 10.65 5.48
C TYR A 66 -6.03 9.32 6.11
N VAL A 67 -6.96 8.40 6.40
CA VAL A 67 -6.62 7.10 6.99
C VAL A 67 -5.86 6.23 6.00
N GLN A 68 -6.24 6.24 4.72
CA GLN A 68 -5.54 5.51 3.66
C GLN A 68 -4.11 6.04 3.45
N LYS A 69 -3.92 7.36 3.37
CA LYS A 69 -2.59 7.98 3.28
C LYS A 69 -1.73 7.56 4.47
N LYS A 70 -2.28 7.60 5.68
CA LYS A 70 -1.59 7.16 6.89
C LYS A 70 -1.21 5.68 6.85
N GLN A 71 -2.14 4.80 6.44
CA GLN A 71 -1.86 3.37 6.29
C GLN A 71 -0.77 3.12 5.24
N PHE A 72 -0.78 3.87 4.14
CA PHE A 72 0.22 3.74 3.09
C PHE A 72 1.60 4.20 3.56
N THR A 73 1.74 5.45 4.02
CA THR A 73 3.03 6.05 4.37
C THR A 73 3.70 5.40 5.58
N GLU A 74 2.94 4.83 6.51
CA GLU A 74 3.51 4.11 7.66
C GLU A 74 4.06 2.73 7.31
N ASN A 75 3.64 2.13 6.20
CA ASN A 75 3.95 0.73 5.86
C ASN A 75 4.73 0.57 4.55
N VAL A 76 4.86 1.61 3.72
CA VAL A 76 5.78 1.64 2.59
C VAL A 76 7.13 2.17 3.06
N GLU A 77 8.18 1.38 2.86
CA GLU A 77 9.56 1.74 3.23
C GLU A 77 10.25 2.52 2.11
N SER A 78 10.12 2.05 0.87
CA SER A 78 10.75 2.65 -0.30
C SER A 78 10.04 2.24 -1.58
N ILE A 79 10.15 3.07 -2.59
CA ILE A 79 9.72 2.77 -3.97
C ILE A 79 10.94 2.82 -4.88
N ALA A 80 10.99 1.93 -5.86
CA ALA A 80 11.98 1.91 -6.93
C ALA A 80 11.28 1.73 -8.27
N GLY A 81 11.82 2.32 -9.34
CA GLY A 81 11.30 2.11 -10.70
C GLY A 81 9.98 2.83 -11.00
N TYR A 82 9.62 3.85 -10.22
CA TYR A 82 8.48 4.73 -10.50
C TYR A 82 8.96 6.15 -10.81
N PHE A 83 8.60 6.67 -11.98
CA PHE A 83 9.09 7.94 -12.49
C PHE A 83 7.95 8.90 -12.80
N VAL A 84 8.10 10.16 -12.41
CA VAL A 84 7.23 11.28 -12.75
C VAL A 84 8.09 12.36 -13.35
N GLU A 85 7.81 12.79 -14.59
CA GLU A 85 8.58 13.83 -15.29
C GLU A 85 10.11 13.57 -15.27
N ASP A 86 10.53 12.34 -15.61
CA ASP A 86 11.92 11.86 -15.60
C ASP A 86 12.61 11.85 -14.22
N ARG A 87 11.87 12.09 -13.14
CA ARG A 87 12.35 11.98 -11.76
C ARG A 87 11.84 10.71 -11.10
N GLU A 88 12.76 9.92 -10.55
CA GLU A 88 12.39 8.78 -9.73
C GLU A 88 11.77 9.23 -8.40
N ILE A 89 10.62 8.65 -8.07
CA ILE A 89 9.96 8.86 -6.78
C ILE A 89 10.27 7.68 -5.88
N THR A 90 11.05 7.94 -4.83
CA THR A 90 11.43 6.94 -3.84
C THR A 90 10.68 7.10 -2.52
N ASP A 91 10.07 8.27 -2.32
CA ASP A 91 9.37 8.66 -1.09
C ASP A 91 7.90 8.23 -1.13
N ALA A 92 7.41 7.64 -0.03
CA ALA A 92 6.06 7.11 0.06
C ALA A 92 4.97 8.18 0.07
N GLU A 93 5.25 9.35 0.65
CA GLU A 93 4.29 10.45 0.68
C GLU A 93 4.14 11.07 -0.72
N VAL A 94 5.26 11.35 -1.39
CA VAL A 94 5.24 11.84 -2.78
C VAL A 94 4.58 10.83 -3.70
N PHE A 95 4.92 9.54 -3.57
CA PHE A 95 4.31 8.48 -4.37
C PHE A 95 2.78 8.43 -4.20
N TYR A 96 2.28 8.51 -2.97
CA TYR A 96 0.84 8.50 -2.71
C TYR A 96 0.11 9.68 -3.37
N GLU A 97 0.76 10.82 -3.48
CA GLU A 97 0.18 12.03 -4.06
C GLU A 97 0.26 12.08 -5.59
N THR A 98 1.30 11.47 -6.18
CA THR A 98 1.53 11.50 -7.63
C THR A 98 1.00 10.26 -8.36
N ALA A 99 0.91 9.12 -7.68
CA ALA A 99 0.48 7.87 -8.30
C ALA A 99 -1.01 7.83 -8.61
N ASP A 100 -1.36 7.05 -9.63
CA ASP A 100 -2.74 6.76 -9.96
C ASP A 100 -3.46 6.10 -8.79
N THR A 101 -4.73 6.47 -8.60
CA THR A 101 -5.54 6.00 -7.47
C THR A 101 -5.64 4.47 -7.45
N ASP A 102 -5.71 3.84 -8.63
CA ASP A 102 -5.81 2.37 -8.75
C ASP A 102 -4.54 1.66 -8.28
N LEU A 103 -3.36 2.22 -8.58
CA LEU A 103 -2.07 1.70 -8.10
C LEU A 103 -1.97 1.78 -6.58
N VAL A 104 -2.35 2.93 -6.00
CA VAL A 104 -2.38 3.12 -4.55
C VAL A 104 -3.36 2.12 -3.89
N ILE A 105 -4.55 1.94 -4.46
CA ILE A 105 -5.54 0.99 -3.97
C ILE A 105 -5.02 -0.45 -4.05
N GLU A 106 -4.33 -0.82 -5.13
CA GLU A 106 -3.73 -2.15 -5.27
C GLU A 106 -2.75 -2.44 -4.13
N ILE A 107 -1.83 -1.50 -3.86
CA ILE A 107 -0.83 -1.63 -2.80
C ILE A 107 -1.48 -1.74 -1.42
N ILE A 108 -2.47 -0.89 -1.11
CA ILE A 108 -3.21 -0.98 0.16
C ILE A 108 -3.88 -2.35 0.30
N ARG A 109 -4.52 -2.85 -0.76
CA ARG A 109 -5.15 -4.18 -0.74
C ARG A 109 -4.12 -5.30 -0.59
N ALA A 110 -2.90 -5.13 -1.12
CA ALA A 110 -1.82 -6.08 -0.92
C ALA A 110 -1.37 -6.11 0.56
N MET A 111 -1.27 -4.95 1.22
CA MET A 111 -0.98 -4.88 2.67
C MET A 111 -2.06 -5.59 3.51
N GLU A 112 -3.31 -5.53 3.08
CA GLU A 112 -4.45 -6.12 3.81
C GLU A 112 -4.62 -7.63 3.59
N SER A 113 -3.96 -8.18 2.56
CA SER A 113 -4.21 -9.54 2.09
C SER A 113 -2.93 -10.29 1.80
N ILE A 114 -2.60 -11.25 2.69
CA ILE A 114 -1.41 -12.10 2.56
C ILE A 114 -1.38 -12.81 1.20
N SER A 115 -2.52 -13.25 0.66
CA SER A 115 -2.57 -13.90 -0.65
C SER A 115 -2.17 -12.96 -1.79
N ARG A 116 -2.63 -11.70 -1.76
CA ARG A 116 -2.25 -10.68 -2.74
C ARG A 116 -0.79 -10.29 -2.61
N LEU A 117 -0.33 -10.09 -1.36
CA LEU A 117 1.07 -9.81 -1.06
C LEU A 117 1.98 -10.91 -1.60
N THR A 118 1.63 -12.18 -1.36
CA THR A 118 2.39 -13.34 -1.85
C THR A 118 2.35 -13.47 -3.38
N GLY A 119 1.25 -13.08 -4.02
CA GLY A 119 1.10 -13.10 -5.48
C GLY A 119 1.99 -12.10 -6.21
N GLY A 120 2.17 -10.91 -5.64
CA GLY A 120 3.06 -9.86 -6.19
C GLY A 120 4.45 -9.82 -5.56
N GLN A 121 4.77 -10.73 -4.63
CA GLN A 121 6.08 -10.75 -3.99
C GLN A 121 7.16 -11.13 -5.01
N ARG A 122 8.17 -10.27 -5.16
CA ARG A 122 9.39 -10.62 -5.89
C ARG A 122 10.13 -11.70 -5.11
N LYS A 123 10.24 -12.89 -5.71
CA LYS A 123 11.03 -13.99 -5.16
C LYS A 123 12.47 -13.81 -5.68
N ASN A 124 13.40 -13.62 -4.76
CA ASN A 124 14.84 -13.72 -5.06
C ASN A 124 15.22 -15.17 -5.37
#